data_AF-A0A1W9UZ18-F1
#
_entry.id   AF-A0A1W9UZ18-F1
#
_cell.length_a   1.000
_cell.length_b   1.000
_cell.length_c   1.000
_cell.angle_alpha   90.00
_cell.angle_beta   90.00
_cell.angle_gamma   90.00
#
_symmetry.space_group_name_H-M   'P 1'
#
loop_
_entity.id
_entity.type
_entity.pdbx_description
1 polymer ?
#
loop_
_entity_poly.entity_id
_entity_poly.type
_entity_poly.pdbx_seq_one_letter_code
_entity_poly.pdbx_strand_id
1 'polypeptide(L)'
;MARICGWFGISRQAHYQMLHRQQERQRQNEYILSRVREFRQRHLWMGARKILHELRPELLQKGFMTGRDRFFELLAQYDLLLPRHYQKRRTTWSGLWRAPNLIKTLRL
;
A
#
# COMPACT_ATOMS: atom_id res chain seq x y z
N MET A 1 -12.80 -7.44 -35.85
CA MET A 1 -12.97 -6.55 -34.67
C MET A 1 -14.26 -5.75 -34.66
N ALA A 2 -14.71 -5.14 -35.78
CA ALA A 2 -15.96 -4.35 -35.80
C ALA A 2 -17.20 -5.14 -35.35
N ARG A 3 -17.36 -6.40 -35.78
CA ARG A 3 -18.46 -7.29 -35.35
C ARG A 3 -18.50 -7.53 -33.85
N ILE A 4 -17.34 -7.77 -33.24
CA ILE A 4 -17.19 -8.01 -31.80
C ILE A 4 -17.53 -6.74 -31.01
N CYS A 5 -16.97 -5.59 -31.41
CA CYS A 5 -17.28 -4.29 -30.79
C CYS A 5 -18.79 -3.97 -30.90
N GLY A 6 -19.41 -4.31 -32.04
CA GLY A 6 -20.85 -4.17 -32.26
C GLY A 6 -21.69 -5.03 -31.30
N TRP A 7 -21.29 -6.28 -31.03
CA TRP A 7 -21.97 -7.13 -30.03
C TRP A 7 -21.91 -6.55 -28.61
N PHE A 8 -20.84 -5.84 -28.26
CA PHE A 8 -20.69 -5.16 -26.98
C PHE A 8 -21.28 -3.74 -26.94
N GLY A 9 -21.85 -3.25 -28.04
CA GLY A 9 -22.39 -1.88 -28.13
C GLY A 9 -21.34 -0.77 -28.06
N ILE A 10 -20.08 -1.06 -28.37
CA ILE A 10 -18.95 -0.11 -28.28
C ILE A 10 -18.42 0.19 -29.69
N SER A 11 -18.00 1.42 -29.96
CA SER A 11 -17.33 1.75 -31.21
C SER A 11 -15.90 1.18 -31.24
N ARG A 12 -15.42 0.79 -32.43
CA ARG A 12 -14.03 0.34 -32.61
C ARG A 12 -13.02 1.35 -32.05
N GLN A 13 -13.27 2.65 -32.28
CA GLN A 13 -12.41 3.73 -31.80
C GLN A 13 -12.40 3.81 -30.27
N ALA A 14 -13.56 3.69 -29.61
CA ALA A 14 -13.63 3.68 -28.15
C ALA A 14 -12.86 2.50 -27.55
N HIS A 15 -12.91 1.32 -28.19
CA HIS A 15 -12.13 0.15 -27.78
C HIS A 15 -10.60 0.42 -27.87
N TYR A 16 -10.11 0.94 -28.98
CA TYR A 16 -8.68 1.27 -29.11
C TYR A 16 -8.22 2.37 -28.16
N GLN A 17 -9.05 3.41 -27.95
CA GLN A 17 -8.74 4.43 -26.96
C GLN A 17 -8.68 3.86 -25.55
N MET A 18 -9.56 2.92 -25.21
CA MET A 18 -9.53 2.21 -23.92
C MET A 18 -8.23 1.43 -23.77
N LEU A 19 -7.84 0.65 -24.77
CA LEU A 19 -6.58 -0.11 -24.79
C LEU A 19 -5.37 0.81 -24.64
N HIS A 20 -5.32 1.91 -25.39
CA HIS A 20 -4.24 2.87 -25.30
C HIS A 20 -4.14 3.48 -23.89
N ARG A 21 -5.28 3.92 -23.32
CA ARG A 21 -5.30 4.44 -21.94
C ARG A 21 -4.88 3.37 -20.92
N GLN A 22 -5.21 2.10 -21.15
CA GLN A 22 -4.78 1.01 -20.28
C GLN A 22 -3.27 0.79 -20.35
N GLN A 23 -2.70 0.78 -21.55
CA GLN A 23 -1.25 0.66 -21.75
C GLN A 23 -0.50 1.82 -21.09
N GLU A 24 -0.92 3.06 -21.30
CA GLU A 24 -0.28 4.23 -20.68
C GLU A 24 -0.36 4.17 -19.15
N ARG A 25 -1.52 3.79 -18.59
CA ARG A 25 -1.64 3.59 -17.13
C ARG A 25 -0.72 2.49 -16.63
N GLN A 26 -0.58 1.40 -17.38
CA GLN A 26 0.29 0.30 -16.99
C GLN A 26 1.76 0.72 -17.01
N ARG A 27 2.22 1.42 -18.05
CA ARG A 27 3.58 1.99 -18.11
C ARG A 27 3.86 2.93 -16.94
N GLN A 28 2.92 3.83 -16.64
CA GLN A 28 3.01 4.73 -15.49
C GLN A 28 3.09 3.95 -14.17
N ASN A 29 2.24 2.94 -13.99
CA ASN A 29 2.21 2.13 -12.77
C ASN A 29 3.51 1.35 -12.60
N GLU A 30 4.03 0.71 -13.65
CA GLU A 30 5.30 -0.03 -13.63
C GLU A 30 6.47 0.89 -13.24
N TYR A 31 6.51 2.11 -13.76
CA TYR A 31 7.50 3.11 -13.39
C TYR A 31 7.41 3.49 -11.90
N ILE A 32 6.21 3.74 -11.39
CA ILE A 32 6.01 4.09 -9.99
C ILE A 32 6.45 2.93 -9.09
N LEU A 33 6.08 1.70 -9.43
CA LEU A 33 6.42 0.51 -8.65
C LEU A 33 7.92 0.27 -8.59
N SER A 34 8.65 0.45 -9.71
CA SER A 34 10.10 0.29 -9.73
C SER A 34 10.79 1.30 -8.81
N ARG A 35 10.41 2.58 -8.91
CA ARG A 35 10.93 3.64 -8.04
C ARG A 35 10.59 3.39 -6.57
N VAL A 36 9.36 3.01 -6.25
CA VAL A 36 8.98 2.72 -4.86
C VAL A 36 9.77 1.55 -4.30
N ARG A 37 10.04 0.50 -5.08
CA ARG A 37 10.90 -0.62 -4.65
C ARG A 37 12.32 -0.16 -4.34
N GLU A 38 12.90 0.73 -5.15
CA GLU A 38 14.21 1.31 -4.84
C GLU A 38 14.19 2.14 -3.54
N PHE A 39 13.15 2.96 -3.34
CA PHE A 39 12.99 3.71 -2.09
C PHE A 39 12.86 2.78 -0.89
N ARG A 40 12.16 1.64 -1.03
CA ARG A 40 12.03 0.62 0.02
C ARG A 40 13.34 -0.07 0.35
N GLN A 41 14.21 -0.30 -0.64
CA GLN A 41 15.55 -0.86 -0.41
C GLN A 41 16.43 0.09 0.39
N ARG A 42 16.35 1.40 0.14
CA ARG A 42 17.14 2.42 0.87
C ARG A 42 16.51 2.80 2.21
N HIS A 43 15.19 2.87 2.27
CA HIS A 43 14.41 3.34 3.41
C HIS A 43 13.20 2.44 3.66
N LEU A 44 13.45 1.28 4.28
CA LEU A 44 12.45 0.25 4.57
C LEU A 44 11.17 0.81 5.21
N TRP A 45 11.30 1.64 6.24
CA TRP A 45 10.17 2.13 7.06
C TRP A 45 9.58 3.47 6.64
N MET A 46 9.95 3.98 5.46
CA MET A 46 9.35 5.23 4.99
C MET A 46 7.86 5.05 4.67
N GLY A 47 7.00 5.91 5.22
CA GLY A 47 5.56 5.86 4.94
C GLY A 47 5.24 6.18 3.47
N ALA A 48 4.22 5.52 2.92
CA ALA A 48 3.82 5.69 1.51
C ALA A 48 3.54 7.15 1.13
N ARG A 49 2.93 7.94 2.03
CA ARG A 49 2.69 9.38 1.81
C ARG A 49 4.00 10.17 1.65
N LYS A 50 5.03 9.82 2.40
CA LYS A 50 6.34 10.47 2.30
C LYS A 50 7.04 10.07 1.00
N ILE A 51 7.01 8.79 0.65
CA ILE A 51 7.52 8.29 -0.64
C ILE A 51 6.85 9.04 -1.80
N LEU A 52 5.53 9.23 -1.78
CA LEU A 52 4.81 9.99 -2.81
C LEU A 52 5.28 11.45 -2.89
N HIS A 53 5.57 12.08 -1.75
CA HIS A 53 6.07 13.46 -1.73
C HIS A 53 7.45 13.57 -2.39
N GLU A 54 8.36 12.65 -2.06
CA GLU A 54 9.71 12.58 -2.67
C GLU A 54 9.65 12.26 -4.17
N LEU A 55 8.74 11.38 -4.60
CA LEU A 55 8.55 11.03 -6.01
C LEU A 55 7.85 12.13 -6.83
N ARG A 56 7.07 13.01 -6.18
CA ARG A 56 6.22 13.99 -6.86
C ARG A 56 6.96 14.85 -7.89
N PRO A 57 8.14 15.45 -7.61
CA PRO A 57 8.87 16.23 -8.61
C PRO A 57 9.27 15.39 -9.83
N GLU A 58 9.76 14.16 -9.61
CA GLU A 58 10.17 13.24 -10.67
C GLU A 58 8.99 12.79 -11.54
N LEU A 59 7.85 12.50 -10.91
CA LEU A 59 6.62 12.14 -11.61
C LEU A 59 6.08 13.30 -12.45
N LEU A 60 6.10 14.53 -11.93
CA LEU A 60 5.67 15.71 -12.66
C LEU A 60 6.56 16.00 -13.87
N GLN A 61 7.89 15.82 -13.75
CA GLN A 61 8.83 15.95 -14.87
C GLN A 61 8.54 14.96 -16.00
N LYS A 62 8.08 13.75 -15.67
CA LYS A 62 7.67 12.72 -16.63
C LYS A 62 6.23 12.87 -17.13
N GLY A 63 5.49 13.89 -16.67
CA GLY A 63 4.09 14.09 -17.03
C GLY A 63 3.11 13.12 -16.34
N PHE A 64 3.56 12.40 -15.31
CA PHE A 64 2.71 11.48 -14.55
C PHE A 64 1.99 12.21 -13.42
N MET A 65 0.68 12.36 -13.57
CA MET A 65 -0.18 12.83 -12.50
C MET A 65 -0.78 11.63 -11.76
N THR A 66 -0.23 11.32 -10.60
CA THR A 66 -0.79 10.30 -9.70
C THR A 66 -1.28 10.98 -8.42
N GLY A 67 -2.58 10.90 -8.16
CA GLY A 67 -3.17 11.36 -6.91
C GLY A 67 -2.79 10.47 -5.73
N ARG A 68 -3.04 10.96 -4.50
CA ARG A 68 -2.80 10.20 -3.27
C ARG A 68 -3.53 8.86 -3.29
N ASP A 69 -4.84 8.86 -3.46
CA ASP A 69 -5.65 7.66 -3.28
C ASP A 69 -5.29 6.57 -4.29
N ARG A 70 -5.14 6.93 -5.57
CA ARG A 70 -4.64 6.02 -6.60
C ARG A 70 -3.25 5.46 -6.28
N PHE A 71 -2.34 6.27 -5.73
CA PHE A 71 -1.03 5.78 -5.33
C PHE A 71 -1.12 4.74 -4.20
N PHE A 72 -1.97 4.99 -3.20
CA PHE A 72 -2.20 4.03 -2.12
C PHE A 72 -2.86 2.74 -2.61
N GLU A 73 -3.86 2.83 -3.49
CA GLU A 73 -4.48 1.67 -4.14
C GLU A 73 -3.47 0.85 -4.93
N LEU A 74 -2.62 1.52 -5.72
CA LEU A 74 -1.56 0.86 -6.48
C LEU A 74 -0.59 0.14 -5.54
N LEU A 75 -0.15 0.77 -4.45
CA LEU A 75 0.75 0.09 -3.50
C LEU A 75 0.07 -1.06 -2.76
N ALA A 76 -1.22 -0.95 -2.46
CA ALA A 76 -2.00 -2.01 -1.83
C ALA A 76 -2.09 -3.25 -2.73
N GLN A 77 -2.32 -3.06 -4.03
CA GLN A 77 -2.40 -4.15 -5.02
C GLN A 77 -1.10 -4.96 -5.15
N TYR A 78 0.04 -4.39 -4.78
CA TYR A 78 1.36 -5.01 -4.90
C TYR A 78 2.03 -5.27 -3.54
N ASP A 79 1.27 -5.24 -2.43
CA ASP A 79 1.77 -5.48 -1.07
C ASP A 79 2.96 -4.58 -0.65
N LEU A 80 3.01 -3.35 -1.18
CA LEU A 80 4.09 -2.38 -0.92
C LEU A 80 3.76 -1.39 0.20
N LEU A 81 2.58 -1.52 0.82
CA LEU A 81 2.22 -0.77 2.02
C LEU A 81 2.95 -1.33 3.23
N LEU A 82 3.37 -0.44 4.13
CA LEU A 82 3.96 -0.90 5.38
C LEU A 82 2.90 -1.55 6.26
N PRO A 83 3.20 -2.71 6.86
CA PRO A 83 2.34 -3.24 7.90
C PRO A 83 2.31 -2.26 9.07
N ARG A 84 1.14 -2.12 9.68
CA ARG A 84 1.01 -1.35 10.91
C ARG A 84 1.72 -2.11 12.02
N HIS A 85 2.83 -1.56 12.52
CA HIS A 85 3.52 -2.15 13.66
C HIS A 85 2.71 -1.87 14.93
N TYR A 86 2.10 -2.89 15.52
CA TYR A 86 1.37 -2.77 16.77
C TYR A 86 2.32 -3.06 17.95
N GLN A 87 2.81 -2.01 18.62
CA GLN A 87 3.58 -2.18 19.85
C GLN A 87 2.63 -2.32 21.05
N LYS A 88 2.41 -3.54 21.55
CA LYS A 88 1.81 -3.75 22.88
C LYS A 88 2.88 -3.50 23.94
N ARG A 89 2.82 -2.36 24.62
CA ARG A 89 3.60 -2.19 25.86
C ARG A 89 2.88 -2.94 26.98
N ARG A 90 3.44 -4.07 27.42
CA ARG A 90 2.96 -4.78 28.62
C ARG A 90 3.37 -3.97 29.85
N THR A 91 2.42 -3.28 30.46
CA THR A 91 2.64 -2.47 31.68
C THR A 91 2.58 -3.33 32.95
N THR A 92 2.00 -4.53 32.89
CA THR A 92 1.78 -5.39 34.05
C THR A 92 2.22 -6.82 33.80
N TRP A 93 3.08 -7.34 34.67
CA TRP A 93 3.43 -8.76 34.75
C TRP A 93 2.55 -9.42 35.81
N SER A 94 1.34 -9.84 35.43
CA SER A 94 0.48 -10.62 36.32
C SER A 94 1.19 -11.92 36.71
N GLY A 95 1.40 -12.13 38.01
CA GLY A 95 1.78 -13.44 38.57
C GLY A 95 3.24 -13.68 39.00
N LEU A 96 4.17 -12.74 38.82
CA LEU A 96 5.58 -13.00 39.22
C LEU A 96 5.86 -12.76 40.72
N TRP A 97 5.01 -11.98 41.40
CA TRP A 97 5.19 -11.62 42.81
C TRP A 97 3.89 -11.86 43.56
N ARG A 98 3.68 -13.09 44.03
CA ARG A 98 2.62 -13.40 44.99
C ARG A 98 3.30 -13.80 46.30
N ALA A 99 3.09 -13.00 47.35
CA ALA A 99 3.46 -13.41 48.70
C ALA A 99 2.72 -14.72 49.04
N PRO A 100 3.33 -15.63 49.83
CA PRO A 100 2.66 -16.86 50.24
C PRO A 100 1.35 -16.53 50.97
N ASN A 101 0.28 -17.26 50.65
CA ASN A 101 -1.02 -17.06 51.30
C ASN A 101 -0.96 -17.60 52.74
N LEU A 102 -0.72 -16.70 53.70
CA LEU A 102 -0.60 -17.01 55.13
C LEU A 102 -1.93 -17.38 55.79
N ILE A 103 -3.06 -17.13 55.13
CA ILE A 103 -4.40 -17.44 55.67
C ILE A 103 -4.67 -18.95 55.59
N LYS A 104 -4.03 -19.68 54.67
CA LYS A 104 -4.20 -21.15 54.56
C LYS A 104 -3.81 -21.91 55.84
N THR A 105 -2.88 -21.37 56.64
CA THR A 105 -2.41 -22.01 57.87
C THR A 105 -3.15 -21.54 59.12
N LEU A 106 -4.02 -20.53 59.01
CA LEU A 106 -4.84 -20.08 60.12
C LEU A 106 -6.09 -20.97 60.24
N ARG A 107 -6.18 -21.75 61.32
CA ARG A 107 -7.44 -22.35 61.76
C ARG A 107 -8.17 -21.32 62.62
N LEU A 108 -9.37 -20.94 62.18
CA LEU A 108 -10.34 -20.19 62.99
C LEU A 108 -11.02 -21.14 63.98
#